data_AF-A0A810MWZ9-F1
#
_entry.id   AF-A0A810MWZ9-F1
#
_cell.length_a   1.000
_cell.length_b   1.000
_cell.length_c   1.000
_cell.angle_alpha   90.00
_cell.angle_beta   90.00
_cell.angle_gamma   90.00
#
_symmetry.space_group_name_H-M   'P 1'
#
loop_
_entity.id
_entity.type
_entity.pdbx_description
1 polymer ?
#
loop_
_entity_poly.entity_id
_entity_poly.type
_entity_poly.pdbx_seq_one_letter_code
_entity_poly.pdbx_strand_id
1 'polypeptide(L)' 'MPPALRYDVRHYTAPMPSGCRWCGTEQRSHGQRWIKGAGMHMWTAPTNEQRLARMKARRASQVGGVG' A
#
# COMPACT_ATOMS: atom_id res chain seq x y z
N MET A 1 -21.86 8.59 7.59
CA MET A 1 -20.62 8.67 6.79
C MET A 1 -19.43 8.54 7.71
N PRO A 2 -18.68 7.42 7.72
CA PRO A 2 -17.44 7.36 8.49
C PRO A 2 -16.32 8.14 7.77
N PRO A 3 -15.40 8.79 8.49
CA PRO A 3 -14.28 9.48 7.86
C PRO A 3 -13.35 8.43 7.24
N ALA A 4 -13.25 8.44 5.91
CA ALA A 4 -12.23 7.70 5.19
C ALA A 4 -10.86 8.18 5.69
N LEU A 5 -10.20 7.34 6.49
CA LEU A 5 -8.79 7.50 6.83
C LEU A 5 -8.05 7.65 5.50
N ARG A 6 -7.59 8.88 5.23
CA ARG A 6 -6.87 9.27 4.02
C ARG A 6 -5.56 8.48 3.97
N TYR A 7 -5.61 7.26 3.45
CA TYR A 7 -4.43 6.66 2.85
C TYR A 7 -4.14 7.53 1.62
N ASP A 8 -3.07 8.32 1.65
CA ASP A 8 -2.67 9.16 0.50
C ASP A 8 -2.65 8.29 -0.76
N VAL A 9 -3.70 8.44 -1.58
CA VAL A 9 -4.02 7.55 -2.71
C VAL A 9 -3.10 7.89 -3.87
N ARG A 10 -1.83 7.50 -3.79
CA ARG A 10 -0.95 7.47 -4.97
C ARG A 10 -1.18 6.23 -5.84
N HIS A 11 -2.05 5.31 -5.42
CA HIS A 11 -2.39 4.09 -6.15
C HIS A 11 -3.90 3.88 -6.18
N TYR A 12 -4.46 3.81 -7.40
CA TYR A 12 -5.88 3.59 -7.68
C TYR A 12 -6.41 2.25 -7.11
N THR A 13 -5.51 1.30 -6.85
CA THR A 13 -5.81 0.00 -6.24
C THR A 13 -5.04 -0.18 -4.93
N ALA A 14 -5.64 -0.92 -3.99
CA ALA A 14 -5.01 -1.23 -2.71
C ALA A 14 -3.64 -1.89 -2.98
N PRO A 15 -2.53 -1.26 -2.53
CA PRO A 15 -1.19 -1.74 -2.82
C PRO A 15 -1.03 -3.19 -2.35
N MET A 16 -0.23 -3.97 -3.08
CA MET A 16 0.02 -5.34 -2.70
C MET A 16 0.50 -5.42 -1.25
N PRO A 17 0.03 -6.38 -0.43
CA PRO A 17 0.43 -6.46 0.96
C PRO A 17 1.94 -6.50 1.12
N SER A 18 2.61 -7.25 0.22
CA SER A 18 4.07 -7.41 0.11
C SER A 18 4.80 -6.30 -0.67
N GLY A 19 4.10 -5.30 -1.21
CA GLY A 19 4.71 -4.19 -1.93
C GLY A 19 5.61 -3.33 -1.03
N CYS A 20 6.52 -2.57 -1.63
CA CYS A 20 7.48 -1.73 -0.93
C CYS A 20 6.84 -0.92 0.20
N ARG A 21 7.56 -0.77 1.32
CA ARG A 21 7.17 0.05 2.46
C ARG A 21 6.70 1.44 2.06
N TRP A 22 7.37 2.04 1.08
CA TRP A 22 7.20 3.43 0.68
C TRP A 22 6.27 3.58 -0.53
N CYS A 23 6.55 2.84 -1.60
CA CYS A 23 5.79 2.95 -2.84
C CYS A 23 4.62 1.97 -2.94
N GLY A 24 4.60 0.87 -2.20
CA GLY A 24 3.59 -0.19 -2.38
C GLY A 24 3.75 -1.01 -3.67
N THR A 25 4.79 -0.75 -4.47
CA THR A 25 5.12 -1.51 -5.69
C THR A 25 5.81 -2.84 -5.38
N GLU A 26 5.57 -3.87 -6.18
CA GLU A 26 6.20 -5.19 -6.04
C GLU A 26 7.72 -5.13 -6.17
N GLN A 27 8.44 -6.01 -5.44
CA GLN A 27 9.89 -6.12 -5.46
C GLN A 27 10.48 -6.27 -6.85
N ARG A 28 9.90 -7.15 -7.68
CA ARG A 28 10.43 -7.47 -9.02
C ARG A 28 10.45 -6.28 -9.98
N SER A 29 9.53 -5.33 -9.83
CA SER A 29 9.37 -4.19 -10.74
C SER A 29 9.72 -2.84 -10.10
N HIS A 30 10.27 -2.83 -8.88
CA HIS A 30 10.44 -1.59 -8.10
C HIS A 30 11.62 -0.73 -8.58
N GLY A 31 12.76 -1.34 -8.85
CA GLY A 31 14.01 -0.61 -9.13
C GLY A 31 14.37 0.38 -8.01
N GLN A 32 14.83 1.57 -8.40
CA GLN A 32 15.07 2.72 -7.52
C GLN A 32 14.04 3.82 -7.80
N ARG A 33 13.44 4.37 -6.74
CA ARG A 33 12.45 5.44 -6.84
C ARG A 33 12.67 6.51 -5.78
N TRP A 34 12.36 7.75 -6.13
CA TRP A 34 12.32 8.86 -5.18
C TRP A 34 10.90 9.05 -4.65
N ILE A 35 10.73 9.21 -3.33
CA ILE A 35 9.48 9.73 -2.77
C ILE A 35 9.72 10.84 -1.76
N LYS A 36 8.78 11.79 -1.72
CA LYS A 36 8.68 12.79 -0.65
C LYS A 36 8.37 12.07 0.67
N GLY A 37 9.38 11.91 1.51
CA GLY A 37 9.31 11.23 2.82
C GLY A 37 10.41 10.20 3.08
N ALA A 38 10.98 9.59 2.03
CA ALA A 38 12.06 8.60 2.15
C ALA A 38 13.28 8.91 1.26
N GLY A 39 13.16 9.89 0.36
CA GLY A 39 14.20 10.18 -0.63
C GLY A 39 14.32 9.08 -1.68
N MET A 40 15.50 9.00 -2.30
CA MET A 40 15.86 7.88 -3.18
C MET A 40 15.94 6.60 -2.35
N HIS A 41 15.16 5.60 -2.74
CA HIS A 41 15.19 4.30 -2.08
C HIS A 41 15.06 3.15 -3.08
N MET A 42 15.66 2.03 -2.70
CA MET A 42 15.42 0.73 -3.29
C MET A 42 14.21 0.06 -2.64
N TRP A 43 13.77 -1.05 -3.20
CA TRP A 43 12.69 -1.83 -2.60
C TRP A 43 13.03 -2.14 -1.14
N THR A 44 12.12 -1.77 -0.25
CA THR A 44 12.23 -2.04 1.18
C THR A 44 11.01 -2.85 1.60
N ALA A 45 11.24 -3.97 2.28
CA ALA A 45 10.16 -4.84 2.74
C ALA A 45 9.15 -4.04 3.60
N PRO A 46 7.83 -4.24 3.39
CA PRO A 46 6.82 -3.61 4.22
C PRO A 46 6.86 -4.16 5.65
N THR A 47 6.55 -3.28 6.61
CA THR A 47 6.41 -3.70 8.01
C THR A 47 5.23 -4.65 8.19
N ASN A 48 5.24 -5.42 9.28
CA ASN A 48 4.14 -6.31 9.64
C ASN A 48 2.82 -5.51 9.79
N GLU A 49 2.88 -4.32 10.39
CA GLU A 49 1.74 -3.42 10.55
C GLU A 49 1.18 -2.94 9.21
N GLN A 50 2.05 -2.53 8.28
CA GLN A 50 1.62 -2.14 6.93
C GLN A 50 1.00 -3.32 6.17
N ARG A 51 1.58 -4.52 6.28
CA ARG A 51 1.01 -5.74 5.71
C ARG A 51 -0.38 -6.01 6.28
N LEU A 52 -0.54 -5.94 7.61
CA LEU A 52 -1.81 -6.16 8.28
C LEU A 52 -2.87 -5.14 7.84
N ALA A 53 -2.53 -3.86 7.82
CA ALA A 53 -3.42 -2.79 7.38
C ALA A 53 -3.88 -2.98 5.92
N ARG A 54 -2.96 -3.35 5.02
CA ARG A 54 -3.27 -3.62 3.61
C ARG A 54 -4.16 -4.85 3.44
N MET A 55 -3.93 -5.92 4.19
CA MET A 55 -4.80 -7.11 4.17
C MET A 55 -6.20 -6.79 4.69
N LYS A 56 -6.31 -6.02 5.78
CA LYS A 56 -7.60 -5.54 6.31
C LYS A 56 -8.35 -4.70 5.28
N ALA A 57 -7.66 -3.75 4.63
CA ALA A 57 -8.25 -2.94 3.56
C ALA A 57 -8.75 -3.80 2.40
N ARG A 58 -7.95 -4.77 1.93
CA ARG A 58 -8.37 -5.72 0.88
C ARG A 58 -9.60 -6.54 1.26
N ARG A 59 -9.70 -6.99 2.52
CA ARG A 59 -10.89 -7.69 3.02
C ARG A 59 -12.11 -6.77 3.04
N ALA A 60 -11.96 -5.54 3.54
CA ALA A 60 -13.06 -4.57 3.57
C ALA A 60 -13.58 -4.24 2.16
N SER A 61 -12.69 -4.12 1.17
CA SER A 61 -13.07 -3.90 -0.23
C SER A 61 -13.78 -5.08 -0.88
N GLN A 62 -13.57 -6.32 -0.41
CA GLN A 62 -14.34 -7.49 -0.87
C GLN A 62 -15.74 -7.57 -0.24
N VAL A 63 -15.89 -7.12 1.01
CA VAL A 63 -17.16 -7.19 1.74
C VAL A 63 -18.14 -6.08 1.33
N GLY A 64 -17.65 -4.98 0.71
CA GLY A 64 -18.49 -3.89 0.22
C GLY A 64 -18.95 -3.98 -1.24
N GLY A 65 -18.68 -5.10 -1.93
CA GLY A 65 -18.86 -5.25 -3.38
C GLY A 65 -19.72 -6.43 -3.83
N VAL A 66 -20.55 -7.01 -2.95
CA VAL A 66 -21.60 -7.97 -3.32
C VAL A 66 -22.84 -7.72 -2.47
N GLY A 67 -23.87 -7.24 -3.14
CA GLY A 67 -25.22 -6.93 -2.67
C GLY A 67 -26.01 -6.47 -3.87
#